data_AF-A0A2E1ADF4-F1
#
_entry.id   AF-A0A2E1ADF4-F1
#
_cell.length_a   1.000
_cell.length_b   1.000
_cell.length_c   1.000
_cell.angle_alpha   90.00
_cell.angle_beta   90.00
_cell.angle_gamma   90.00
#
_symmetry.space_group_name_H-M   'P 1'
#
loop_
_entity.id
_entity.type
_entity.pdbx_description
1 polymer ?
#
loop_
_entity_poly.entity_id
_entity_poly.type
_entity_poly.pdbx_seq_one_letter_code
_entity_poly.pdbx_strand_id
1 'polypeptide(L)'
;MLRSILGVLALLLAAACTSTPSATQPTNTFETFVTIESPRIGTVIYSGTIYVAGTTNDSMNDAFQIQVITGNGDIIAESTVTPIDGQWDVQLPHAYTGDPTEITIIASVSDGETFAELDLASAVLSPISNRPNDHYGLILQPTNNDTAGGEQIPVFGIVSGPGIQEIIVTLSMGEEEISRTTAAVDYPNKLDEIPWQVDLLTDNRTGPVQVTLAYEDETGNFAVLDEVELVLTAIAG
;
A
#
# COMPACT_ATOMS: atom_id res chain seq x y z
N MET A 1 -1.57 19.21 -88.16
CA MET A 1 -1.73 19.99 -86.91
C MET A 1 -1.64 19.06 -85.70
N LEU A 2 -0.50 18.38 -85.52
CA LEU A 2 -0.38 17.32 -84.51
C LEU A 2 1.11 17.09 -84.18
N ARG A 3 1.84 18.12 -83.72
CA ARG A 3 3.29 17.97 -83.43
C ARG A 3 3.88 18.86 -82.34
N SER A 4 3.08 19.65 -81.59
CA SER A 4 3.64 20.65 -80.66
C SER A 4 3.10 20.59 -79.22
N ILE A 5 2.45 19.51 -78.79
CA ILE A 5 1.85 19.40 -77.43
C ILE A 5 2.50 18.26 -76.61
N LEU A 6 3.79 17.96 -76.80
CA LEU A 6 4.49 16.92 -76.04
C LEU A 6 5.75 17.42 -75.30
N GLY A 7 6.00 18.73 -75.26
CA GLY A 7 7.22 19.31 -74.67
C GLY A 7 7.07 20.00 -73.32
N VAL A 8 5.83 20.25 -72.85
CA VAL A 8 5.60 21.08 -71.63
C VAL A 8 5.19 20.24 -70.42
N LEU A 9 4.81 18.97 -70.60
CA LEU A 9 4.38 18.10 -69.49
C LEU A 9 5.52 17.31 -68.83
N ALA A 10 6.77 17.46 -69.29
CA ALA A 10 7.93 16.74 -68.75
C ALA A 10 8.77 17.55 -67.75
N LEU A 11 8.36 18.79 -67.42
CA LEU A 11 9.12 19.70 -66.54
C LEU A 11 8.37 20.11 -65.26
N LEU A 12 7.47 19.26 -64.77
CA LEU A 12 6.63 19.53 -63.60
C LEU A 12 6.66 18.42 -62.53
N LEU A 13 7.67 17.55 -62.56
CA LEU A 13 7.80 16.40 -61.65
C LEU A 13 9.04 16.44 -60.74
N ALA A 14 9.75 17.57 -60.64
CA ALA A 14 10.99 17.68 -59.85
C ALA A 14 10.91 18.63 -58.64
N ALA A 15 9.74 18.74 -58.01
CA ALA A 15 9.58 19.45 -56.74
C ALA A 15 8.82 18.61 -55.70
N ALA A 16 9.20 17.34 -55.55
CA ALA A 16 8.91 16.63 -54.32
C ALA A 16 10.01 16.97 -53.33
N CYS A 17 9.82 18.06 -52.58
CA CYS A 17 10.60 18.36 -51.40
C CYS A 17 10.49 17.18 -50.44
N THR A 18 11.53 16.36 -50.34
CA THR A 18 11.76 15.46 -49.21
C THR A 18 12.10 16.32 -48.01
N SER A 19 11.07 16.90 -47.38
CA SER A 19 11.16 17.26 -45.97
C SER A 19 11.11 15.94 -45.23
N THR A 20 12.29 15.43 -44.89
CA THR A 20 12.40 14.36 -43.90
C THR A 20 11.68 14.88 -42.65
N PRO A 21 10.57 14.27 -42.20
CA PRO A 21 10.04 14.62 -40.89
C PRO A 21 11.19 14.30 -39.93
N SER A 22 11.73 15.32 -39.26
CA SER A 22 12.47 15.05 -38.03
C SER A 22 11.48 14.29 -37.17
N ALA A 23 11.72 13.00 -36.99
CA ALA A 23 11.03 12.25 -35.96
C ALA A 23 11.31 13.04 -34.68
N THR A 24 10.30 13.74 -34.18
CA THR A 24 10.31 14.24 -32.82
C THR A 24 10.59 13.00 -32.00
N GLN A 25 11.80 12.92 -31.46
CA GLN A 25 12.14 11.90 -30.49
C GLN A 25 11.03 11.99 -29.44
N PRO A 26 10.37 10.88 -29.05
CA PRO A 26 9.44 10.95 -27.95
C PRO A 26 10.21 11.57 -26.79
N THR A 27 9.78 12.77 -26.37
CA THR A 27 10.20 13.30 -25.09
C THR A 27 9.72 12.25 -24.12
N ASN A 28 10.64 11.46 -23.57
CA ASN A 28 10.34 10.66 -22.40
C ASN A 28 10.01 11.69 -21.33
N THR A 29 8.74 12.08 -21.23
CA THR A 29 8.24 12.78 -20.06
C THR A 29 8.38 11.73 -18.97
N PHE A 30 9.48 11.80 -18.22
CA PHE A 30 9.61 11.01 -17.01
C PHE A 30 8.51 11.51 -16.10
N GLU A 31 7.40 10.78 -16.03
CA GLU A 31 6.33 11.07 -15.09
C GLU A 31 6.95 10.96 -13.70
N THR A 32 6.92 12.09 -12.99
CA THR A 32 7.29 12.13 -11.58
C THR A 32 6.23 11.35 -10.85
N PHE A 33 6.62 10.25 -10.19
CA PHE A 33 5.72 9.50 -9.33
C PHE A 33 6.25 9.51 -7.92
N VAL A 34 5.32 9.70 -6.98
CA VAL A 34 5.47 9.49 -5.55
C VAL A 34 4.48 8.39 -5.21
N THR A 35 4.84 7.51 -4.29
CA THR A 35 3.93 6.51 -3.74
C THR A 35 3.89 6.65 -2.22
N ILE A 36 2.71 6.50 -1.65
CA ILE A 36 2.47 6.45 -0.21
C ILE A 36 2.28 4.97 0.15
N GLU A 37 3.23 4.42 0.89
CA GLU A 37 3.23 3.01 1.31
C GLU A 37 2.77 2.84 2.77
N SER A 38 2.89 3.90 3.56
CA SER A 38 2.45 3.99 4.94
C SER A 38 1.69 5.30 5.19
N PRO A 39 0.55 5.29 5.89
CA PRO A 39 -0.15 4.12 6.43
C PRO A 39 -0.76 3.24 5.32
N ARG A 40 -0.90 1.95 5.60
CA ARG A 40 -1.62 1.02 4.71
C ARG A 40 -3.13 1.26 4.81
N ILE A 41 -3.86 1.02 3.73
CA ILE A 41 -5.32 1.07 3.74
C ILE A 41 -5.87 0.15 4.84
N GLY A 42 -6.73 0.70 5.69
CA GLY A 42 -7.31 0.00 6.85
C GLY A 42 -6.57 0.22 8.17
N THR A 43 -5.48 1.00 8.16
CA THR A 43 -4.78 1.39 9.39
C THR A 43 -5.66 2.28 10.27
N VAL A 44 -5.68 2.01 11.57
CA VAL A 44 -6.27 2.90 12.59
C VAL A 44 -5.16 3.53 13.42
N ILE A 45 -5.02 4.84 13.32
CA ILE A 45 -4.00 5.65 14.00
C ILE A 45 -4.56 6.15 15.32
N TYR A 46 -3.88 5.81 16.41
CA TYR A 46 -4.16 6.27 17.77
C TYR A 46 -3.10 7.24 18.29
N SER A 47 -1.90 7.19 17.72
CA SER A 47 -0.79 8.05 18.09
C SER A 47 -1.08 9.53 17.80
N GLY A 48 -0.43 10.44 18.54
CA GLY A 48 -0.57 11.90 18.32
C GLY A 48 0.21 12.44 17.12
N THR A 49 0.77 11.55 16.31
CA THR A 49 1.60 11.84 15.15
C THR A 49 1.26 10.83 14.06
N ILE A 50 1.03 11.29 12.84
CA ILE A 50 0.79 10.43 11.69
C ILE A 50 2.14 10.18 11.02
N TYR A 51 2.57 8.92 10.97
CA TYR A 51 3.74 8.53 10.20
C TYR A 51 3.33 8.25 8.76
N VAL A 52 3.94 8.98 7.82
CA VAL A 52 3.72 8.80 6.39
C VAL A 52 5.06 8.49 5.74
N ALA A 53 5.10 7.46 4.90
CA ALA A 53 6.31 7.08 4.19
C ALA A 53 5.98 6.45 2.85
N GLY A 54 6.98 6.42 1.97
CA GLY A 54 6.91 5.66 0.73
C GLY A 54 8.11 5.91 -0.16
N THR A 55 7.91 5.78 -1.48
CA THR A 55 8.99 5.87 -2.46
C THR A 55 8.72 6.93 -3.52
N THR A 56 9.76 7.33 -4.22
CA THR A 56 9.70 8.16 -5.43
C THR A 56 10.53 7.49 -6.52
N ASN A 57 10.42 7.96 -7.76
CA ASN A 57 11.43 7.58 -8.74
C ASN A 57 12.83 8.12 -8.35
N ASP A 58 13.89 7.40 -8.69
CA ASP A 58 15.29 7.76 -8.35
C ASP A 58 15.72 9.15 -8.88
N SER A 59 14.96 9.71 -9.82
CA SER A 59 15.23 11.03 -10.41
C SER A 59 14.57 12.19 -9.68
N MET A 60 13.57 11.95 -8.84
CA MET A 60 12.89 12.99 -8.09
C MET A 60 13.75 13.39 -6.90
N ASN A 61 14.32 14.58 -6.97
CA ASN A 61 15.05 15.21 -5.85
C ASN A 61 14.33 16.48 -5.35
N ASP A 62 13.24 16.85 -6.01
CA ASP A 62 12.47 18.04 -5.67
C ASP A 62 11.58 17.75 -4.46
N ALA A 63 11.36 18.79 -3.66
CA ALA A 63 10.49 18.70 -2.52
C ALA A 63 9.01 18.64 -2.96
N PHE A 64 8.20 17.88 -2.23
CA PHE A 64 6.75 17.80 -2.41
C PHE A 64 6.04 17.98 -1.07
N GLN A 65 4.74 18.22 -1.09
CA GLN A 65 3.93 18.43 0.09
C GLN A 65 3.15 17.16 0.44
N ILE A 66 3.16 16.80 1.72
CA ILE A 66 2.21 15.86 2.31
C ILE A 66 1.17 16.65 3.08
N GLN A 67 -0.11 16.39 2.83
CA GLN A 67 -1.23 16.95 3.57
C GLN A 67 -2.09 15.83 4.13
N VAL A 68 -2.57 16.01 5.35
CA VAL A 68 -3.57 15.14 5.98
C VAL A 68 -4.87 15.92 6.11
N ILE A 69 -5.90 15.39 5.47
CA ILE A 69 -7.21 16.01 5.33
C ILE A 69 -8.25 15.11 6.01
N THR A 70 -9.11 15.67 6.84
CA THR A 70 -10.23 14.93 7.46
C THR A 70 -11.41 14.76 6.49
N GLY A 71 -12.34 13.85 6.78
CA GLY A 71 -13.52 13.62 5.92
C GLY A 71 -14.44 14.82 5.69
N ASN A 72 -14.27 15.93 6.42
CA ASN A 72 -14.95 17.21 6.19
C ASN A 72 -14.14 18.22 5.35
N GLY A 73 -12.92 17.87 4.94
CA GLY A 73 -12.05 18.71 4.11
C GLY A 73 -11.07 19.61 4.88
N ASP A 74 -10.97 19.50 6.21
CA ASP A 74 -10.01 20.30 6.99
C ASP A 74 -8.61 19.69 6.90
N ILE A 75 -7.60 20.52 6.64
CA ILE A 75 -6.18 20.12 6.74
C ILE A 75 -5.79 20.14 8.22
N ILE A 76 -5.45 18.96 8.77
CA ILE A 76 -5.10 18.80 10.18
C ILE A 76 -3.59 18.66 10.43
N ALA A 77 -2.82 18.35 9.39
CA ALA A 77 -1.36 18.35 9.40
C ALA A 77 -0.82 18.48 7.98
N GLU A 78 0.36 19.08 7.84
CA GLU A 78 1.06 19.16 6.56
C GLU A 78 2.58 19.26 6.77
N SER A 79 3.35 18.81 5.78
CA SER A 79 4.79 19.02 5.74
C SER A 79 5.31 19.04 4.31
N THR A 80 6.44 19.70 4.12
CA THR A 80 7.25 19.56 2.91
C THR A 80 8.30 18.47 3.14
N VAL A 81 8.42 17.55 2.19
CA VAL A 81 9.33 16.41 2.25
C VAL A 81 10.26 16.45 1.05
N THR A 82 11.52 16.12 1.26
CA THR A 82 12.51 15.94 0.19
C THR A 82 12.98 14.49 0.23
N PRO A 83 12.79 13.71 -0.85
CA PRO A 83 13.21 12.31 -0.88
C PRO A 83 14.74 12.21 -0.86
N ILE A 84 15.24 11.12 -0.28
CA ILE A 84 16.66 10.76 -0.22
C ILE A 84 16.79 9.36 -0.82
N ASP A 85 17.57 9.24 -1.89
CA ASP A 85 17.79 7.95 -2.59
C ASP A 85 16.48 7.22 -2.95
N GLY A 86 15.48 7.96 -3.42
CA GLY A 86 14.17 7.41 -3.84
C GLY A 86 13.24 7.03 -2.68
N GLN A 87 13.62 7.31 -1.43
CA GLN A 87 12.81 7.04 -0.24
C GLN A 87 12.47 8.34 0.50
N TRP A 88 11.34 8.32 1.22
CA TRP A 88 10.94 9.43 2.05
C TRP A 88 10.06 8.98 3.20
N ASP A 89 10.12 9.73 4.29
CA ASP A 89 9.24 9.60 5.44
C ASP A 89 9.04 10.94 6.14
N VAL A 90 7.93 11.05 6.87
CA VAL A 90 7.64 12.19 7.72
C VAL A 90 6.74 11.78 8.88
N GLN A 91 6.99 12.35 10.06
CA GLN A 91 6.06 12.30 11.19
C GLN A 91 5.34 13.65 11.30
N LEU A 92 4.02 13.59 11.23
CA LEU A 92 3.13 14.75 11.21
C LEU A 92 2.36 14.84 12.54
N PRO A 93 2.75 15.71 13.47
CA PRO A 93 1.94 15.99 14.64
C PRO A 93 0.58 16.53 14.23
N HIS A 94 -0.49 16.05 14.85
CA HIS A 94 -1.84 16.58 14.64
C HIS A 94 -2.49 16.95 15.98
N ALA A 95 -3.42 17.89 15.92
CA ALA A 95 -4.20 18.33 17.09
C ALA A 95 -5.60 17.72 17.13
N TYR A 96 -5.85 16.67 16.34
CA TYR A 96 -7.17 16.03 16.27
C TYR A 96 -7.58 15.41 17.62
N THR A 97 -8.72 15.84 18.15
CA THR A 97 -9.31 15.32 19.41
C THR A 97 -10.78 14.94 19.25
N GLY A 98 -11.24 14.75 18.01
CA GLY A 98 -12.63 14.42 17.71
C GLY A 98 -12.96 12.93 17.87
N ASP A 99 -14.17 12.57 17.45
CA ASP A 99 -14.60 11.17 17.29
C ASP A 99 -13.77 10.48 16.18
N PRO A 100 -13.68 9.14 16.13
CA PRO A 100 -12.97 8.47 15.03
C PRO A 100 -13.42 8.95 13.65
N THR A 101 -12.47 9.31 12.80
CA THR A 101 -12.75 9.87 11.47
C THR A 101 -11.81 9.31 10.42
N GLU A 102 -12.30 9.15 9.19
CA GLU A 102 -11.46 8.84 8.05
C GLU A 102 -10.63 10.08 7.67
N ILE A 103 -9.35 9.85 7.39
CA ILE A 103 -8.42 10.84 6.90
C ILE A 103 -7.92 10.42 5.51
N THR A 104 -7.70 11.42 4.66
CA THR A 104 -7.05 11.29 3.37
C THR A 104 -5.68 11.93 3.46
N ILE A 105 -4.65 11.21 3.02
CA ILE A 105 -3.27 11.67 2.96
C ILE A 105 -2.96 11.90 1.50
N ILE A 106 -2.53 13.11 1.15
CA ILE A 106 -2.27 13.52 -0.22
C ILE A 106 -0.80 13.91 -0.36
N ALA A 107 -0.12 13.30 -1.33
CA ALA A 107 1.15 13.77 -1.83
C ALA A 107 0.91 14.68 -3.05
N SER A 108 1.45 15.88 -3.04
CA SER A 108 1.26 16.84 -4.14
C SER A 108 2.49 17.71 -4.38
N VAL A 109 2.63 18.19 -5.61
CA VAL A 109 3.56 19.29 -5.94
C VAL A 109 2.76 20.55 -6.21
N SER A 110 3.31 21.69 -5.77
CA SER A 110 2.75 23.00 -6.04
C SER A 110 3.75 23.84 -6.83
N ASP A 111 3.29 24.45 -7.91
CA ASP A 111 4.03 25.49 -8.64
C ASP A 111 3.62 26.92 -8.22
N GLY A 112 2.88 27.03 -7.12
CA GLY A 112 2.38 28.30 -6.58
C GLY A 112 1.01 28.74 -7.12
N GLU A 113 0.53 28.17 -8.23
CA GLU A 113 -0.82 28.43 -8.76
C GLU A 113 -1.67 27.16 -8.90
N THR A 114 -1.04 26.01 -9.10
CA THR A 114 -1.69 24.72 -9.24
C THR A 114 -1.10 23.67 -8.29
N PHE A 115 -1.98 22.84 -7.73
CA PHE A 115 -1.62 21.64 -7.00
C PHE A 115 -1.84 20.45 -7.93
N ALA A 116 -0.78 19.70 -8.21
CA ALA A 116 -0.89 18.43 -8.89
C ALA A 116 -0.76 17.31 -7.85
N GLU A 117 -1.83 16.53 -7.70
CA GLU A 117 -1.85 15.32 -6.89
C GLU A 117 -0.93 14.27 -7.53
N LEU A 118 -0.06 13.68 -6.71
CA LEU A 118 0.88 12.64 -7.11
C LEU A 118 0.44 11.27 -6.61
N ASP A 119 -0.08 11.21 -5.38
CA ASP A 119 -0.66 9.98 -4.81
C ASP A 119 -1.60 10.30 -3.63
N LEU A 120 -2.41 9.30 -3.27
CA LEU A 120 -3.37 9.38 -2.17
C LEU A 120 -3.41 8.08 -1.35
N ALA A 121 -3.55 8.22 -0.03
CA ALA A 121 -3.81 7.11 0.88
C ALA A 121 -4.93 7.45 1.87
N SER A 122 -5.53 6.43 2.48
CA SER A 122 -6.52 6.63 3.53
C SER A 122 -6.21 5.81 4.79
N ALA A 123 -6.61 6.38 5.92
CA ALA A 123 -6.52 5.75 7.23
C ALA A 123 -7.66 6.26 8.12
N VAL A 124 -7.85 5.62 9.27
CA VAL A 124 -8.76 6.12 10.31
C VAL A 124 -7.91 6.76 11.40
N LEU A 125 -8.27 7.99 11.79
CA LEU A 125 -7.70 8.65 12.94
C LEU A 125 -8.66 8.52 14.12
N SER A 126 -8.18 8.00 15.24
CA SER A 126 -8.98 7.69 16.43
C SER A 126 -8.27 8.20 17.69
N PRO A 127 -8.99 8.72 18.70
CA PRO A 127 -8.36 9.15 19.93
C PRO A 127 -7.74 7.97 20.68
N ILE A 128 -6.62 8.22 21.38
CA ILE A 128 -5.89 7.20 22.16
C ILE A 128 -6.75 6.46 23.19
N SER A 129 -7.85 7.06 23.65
CA SER A 129 -8.82 6.43 24.57
C SER A 129 -9.57 5.25 23.95
N ASN A 130 -9.61 5.15 22.63
CA ASN A 130 -10.26 4.07 21.90
C ASN A 130 -9.30 2.92 21.59
N ARG A 131 -8.00 3.10 21.86
CA ARG A 131 -6.98 2.09 21.59
C ARG A 131 -7.26 0.83 22.43
N PRO A 132 -7.20 -0.38 21.83
CA PRO A 132 -7.22 -1.62 22.59
C PRO A 132 -6.11 -1.67 23.65
N ASN A 133 -6.38 -2.29 24.79
CA ASN A 133 -5.36 -2.47 25.82
C ASN A 133 -4.31 -3.52 25.37
N ASP A 134 -3.08 -3.36 25.85
CA ASP A 134 -1.97 -4.31 25.68
C ASP A 134 -1.63 -4.63 24.21
N HIS A 135 -1.37 -5.91 23.94
CA HIS A 135 -1.18 -6.49 22.62
C HIS A 135 -2.50 -7.04 22.12
N TYR A 136 -2.84 -6.69 20.88
CA TYR A 136 -4.09 -7.04 20.25
C TYR A 136 -3.80 -7.52 18.83
N GLY A 137 -4.44 -8.61 18.43
CA GLY A 137 -4.44 -9.08 17.07
C GLY A 137 -5.73 -9.82 16.80
N LEU A 138 -6.22 -9.73 15.57
CA LEU A 138 -7.47 -10.36 15.15
C LEU A 138 -7.31 -10.86 13.72
N ILE A 139 -7.67 -12.12 13.50
CA ILE A 139 -7.87 -12.70 12.17
C ILE A 139 -9.26 -12.29 11.71
N LEU A 140 -9.32 -11.55 10.61
CA LEU A 140 -10.59 -11.08 10.04
C LEU A 140 -11.12 -12.04 8.99
N GLN A 141 -10.23 -12.67 8.20
CA GLN A 141 -10.54 -13.87 7.43
C GLN A 141 -9.34 -14.85 7.41
N PRO A 142 -9.61 -16.16 7.35
CA PRO A 142 -10.94 -16.78 7.39
C PRO A 142 -11.63 -16.58 8.75
N THR A 143 -12.93 -16.87 8.81
CA THR A 143 -13.74 -16.87 10.03
C THR A 143 -14.07 -18.29 10.46
N ASN A 144 -14.55 -18.45 11.71
CA ASN A 144 -14.81 -19.77 12.28
C ASN A 144 -15.84 -20.56 11.45
N ASN A 145 -15.48 -21.80 11.09
CA ASN A 145 -16.22 -22.74 10.25
C ASN A 145 -16.28 -22.36 8.76
N ASP A 146 -15.45 -21.42 8.30
CA ASP A 146 -15.30 -21.20 6.86
C ASP A 146 -14.76 -22.45 6.16
N THR A 147 -15.07 -22.55 4.88
CA THR A 147 -14.52 -23.59 4.02
C THR A 147 -13.54 -22.95 3.05
N ALA A 148 -12.32 -23.47 3.02
CA ALA A 148 -11.28 -23.01 2.11
C ALA A 148 -10.66 -24.20 1.36
N GLY A 149 -9.90 -23.93 0.32
CA GLY A 149 -9.07 -24.93 -0.34
C GLY A 149 -8.28 -24.33 -1.49
N GLY A 150 -7.66 -25.20 -2.28
CA GLY A 150 -6.56 -24.81 -3.17
C GLY A 150 -5.21 -25.02 -2.50
N GLU A 151 -4.13 -24.61 -3.17
CA GLU A 151 -2.75 -24.81 -2.69
C GLU A 151 -2.39 -23.86 -1.53
N GLN A 152 -3.06 -22.71 -1.46
CA GLN A 152 -2.85 -21.67 -0.46
C GLN A 152 -4.18 -21.10 0.00
N ILE A 153 -4.21 -20.62 1.26
CA ILE A 153 -5.31 -19.83 1.79
C ILE A 153 -4.81 -18.44 2.18
N PRO A 154 -5.44 -17.35 1.70
CA PRO A 154 -5.13 -16.03 2.18
C PRO A 154 -5.70 -15.87 3.60
N VAL A 155 -4.86 -15.36 4.49
CA VAL A 155 -5.24 -14.99 5.86
C VAL A 155 -4.95 -13.51 6.02
N PHE A 156 -5.94 -12.77 6.52
CA PHE A 156 -5.78 -11.36 6.79
C PHE A 156 -6.36 -10.97 8.14
N GLY A 157 -5.82 -9.88 8.67
CA GLY A 157 -6.23 -9.41 9.97
C GLY A 157 -5.67 -8.03 10.28
N ILE A 158 -5.78 -7.67 11.55
CA ILE A 158 -5.21 -6.46 12.14
C ILE A 158 -4.39 -6.83 13.35
N VAL A 159 -3.40 -5.99 13.67
CA VAL A 159 -2.57 -6.14 14.86
C VAL A 159 -2.17 -4.78 15.41
N SER A 160 -2.09 -4.67 16.74
CA SER A 160 -1.65 -3.48 17.45
C SER A 160 -0.96 -3.89 18.75
N GLY A 161 0.09 -3.20 19.14
CA GLY A 161 0.69 -3.42 20.45
C GLY A 161 2.17 -3.07 20.53
N PRO A 162 2.63 -2.58 21.69
CA PRO A 162 3.99 -2.11 21.85
C PRO A 162 4.98 -3.29 21.87
N GLY A 163 5.79 -3.41 20.82
CA GLY A 163 6.87 -4.42 20.77
C GLY A 163 6.64 -5.52 19.74
N ILE A 164 5.44 -5.61 19.17
CA ILE A 164 5.18 -6.47 18.01
C ILE A 164 5.91 -5.86 16.80
N GLN A 165 6.93 -6.56 16.33
CA GLN A 165 7.66 -6.22 15.09
C GLN A 165 7.31 -7.19 13.97
N GLU A 166 6.97 -8.42 14.34
CA GLU A 166 6.62 -9.49 13.44
C GLU A 166 5.46 -10.28 14.07
N ILE A 167 4.51 -10.67 13.24
CA ILE A 167 3.49 -11.65 13.60
C ILE A 167 3.81 -12.98 12.93
N ILE A 168 3.37 -14.04 13.58
CA ILE A 168 3.49 -15.42 13.12
C ILE A 168 2.09 -15.95 12.92
N VAL A 169 1.84 -16.46 11.72
CA VAL A 169 0.58 -17.10 11.39
C VAL A 169 0.86 -18.56 11.06
N THR A 170 0.23 -19.45 11.81
CA THR A 170 0.43 -20.89 11.69
C THR A 170 -0.88 -21.56 11.29
N LEU A 171 -0.80 -22.49 10.33
CA LEU A 171 -1.86 -23.43 9.98
C LEU A 171 -1.53 -24.79 10.59
N SER A 172 -2.43 -25.35 11.38
CA SER A 172 -2.26 -26.64 12.04
C SER A 172 -3.44 -27.58 11.84
N MET A 173 -3.19 -28.89 11.93
CA MET A 173 -4.21 -29.93 11.96
C MET A 173 -4.00 -30.80 13.20
N GLY A 174 -4.74 -30.51 14.27
CA GLY A 174 -4.46 -31.08 15.58
C GLY A 174 -3.12 -30.56 16.11
N GLU A 175 -2.18 -31.46 16.41
CA GLU A 175 -0.84 -31.10 16.90
C GLU A 175 0.20 -30.94 15.77
N GLU A 176 -0.17 -31.23 14.51
CA GLU A 176 0.72 -31.12 13.34
C GLU A 176 0.68 -29.70 12.77
N GLU A 177 1.82 -29.01 12.74
CA GLU A 177 2.01 -27.78 11.96
C GLU A 177 2.08 -28.13 10.47
N ILE A 178 1.16 -27.56 9.68
CA ILE A 178 1.13 -27.73 8.22
C ILE A 178 1.97 -26.63 7.56
N SER A 179 1.76 -25.37 7.96
CA SER A 179 2.41 -24.20 7.38
C SER A 179 2.60 -23.11 8.42
N ARG A 180 3.65 -22.33 8.24
CA ARG A 180 3.99 -21.20 9.09
C ARG A 180 4.56 -20.09 8.22
N THR A 181 3.99 -18.90 8.35
CA THR A 181 4.45 -17.70 7.67
C THR A 181 4.60 -16.58 8.69
N THR A 182 5.55 -15.68 8.47
CA THR A 182 5.69 -14.46 9.26
C THR A 182 5.35 -13.23 8.43
N ALA A 183 4.88 -12.17 9.09
CA ALA A 183 4.66 -10.88 8.45
C ALA A 183 5.21 -9.75 9.33
N ALA A 184 5.99 -8.87 8.72
CA ALA A 184 6.48 -7.68 9.37
C ALA A 184 5.33 -6.70 9.67
N VAL A 185 5.29 -6.23 10.92
CA VAL A 185 4.46 -5.14 11.40
C VAL A 185 5.38 -3.93 11.54
N ASP A 186 5.99 -3.52 10.43
CA ASP A 186 6.92 -2.40 10.44
C ASP A 186 6.14 -1.10 10.45
N TYR A 187 5.89 -0.59 11.67
CA TYR A 187 5.27 0.69 11.89
C TYR A 187 5.94 1.40 13.07
N PRO A 188 6.46 2.64 12.88
CA PRO A 188 7.23 3.32 13.91
C PRO A 188 6.38 3.64 15.15
N ASN A 189 5.09 3.89 14.94
CA ASN A 189 4.12 4.11 16.01
C ASN A 189 3.45 2.79 16.39
N LYS A 190 4.08 2.05 17.30
CA LYS A 190 3.63 0.73 17.79
C LYS A 190 2.28 0.73 18.55
N LEU A 191 1.55 1.84 18.51
CA LEU A 191 0.25 2.03 19.13
C LEU A 191 -0.90 1.80 18.16
N ASP A 192 -0.64 1.91 16.86
CA ASP A 192 -1.64 1.93 15.81
C ASP A 192 -2.11 0.50 15.48
N GLU A 193 -3.30 0.34 14.89
CA GLU A 193 -3.76 -0.95 14.34
C GLU A 193 -3.36 -1.04 12.88
N ILE A 194 -2.54 -2.03 12.56
CA ILE A 194 -1.96 -2.21 11.24
C ILE A 194 -2.58 -3.45 10.58
N PRO A 195 -3.11 -3.33 9.34
CA PRO A 195 -3.58 -4.47 8.59
C PRO A 195 -2.42 -5.32 8.09
N TRP A 196 -2.61 -6.64 8.12
CA TRP A 196 -1.65 -7.62 7.65
C TRP A 196 -2.34 -8.68 6.79
N GLN A 197 -1.56 -9.29 5.90
CA GLN A 197 -2.00 -10.40 5.06
C GLN A 197 -0.83 -11.36 4.82
N VAL A 198 -1.11 -12.65 4.86
CA VAL A 198 -0.19 -13.73 4.47
C VAL A 198 -0.95 -14.81 3.70
N ASP A 199 -0.23 -15.55 2.87
CA ASP A 199 -0.75 -16.79 2.28
C ASP A 199 -0.15 -17.99 3.02
N LEU A 200 -1.00 -18.91 3.46
CA LEU A 200 -0.59 -20.15 4.12
C LEU A 200 -0.75 -21.32 3.16
N LEU A 201 0.28 -22.16 3.06
CA LEU A 201 0.25 -23.36 2.23
C LEU A 201 -0.65 -24.42 2.88
N THR A 202 -1.55 -25.02 2.11
CA THR A 202 -2.43 -26.08 2.60
C THR A 202 -1.80 -27.47 2.52
N ASP A 203 -0.72 -27.59 1.74
CA ASP A 203 -0.06 -28.85 1.37
C ASP A 203 -1.06 -29.93 0.86
N ASN A 204 -2.12 -29.48 0.17
CA ASN A 204 -3.21 -30.31 -0.33
C ASN A 204 -3.93 -31.15 0.75
N ARG A 205 -3.85 -30.73 2.02
CA ARG A 205 -4.57 -31.38 3.13
C ARG A 205 -6.07 -31.07 3.03
N THR A 206 -6.87 -31.99 3.57
CA THR A 206 -8.32 -31.82 3.70
C THR A 206 -8.76 -32.20 5.10
N GLY A 207 -9.81 -31.55 5.60
CA GLY A 207 -10.30 -31.73 6.96
C GLY A 207 -10.23 -30.47 7.82
N PRO A 208 -10.57 -30.57 9.11
CA PRO A 208 -10.54 -29.44 10.03
C PRO A 208 -9.08 -29.01 10.28
N VAL A 209 -8.87 -27.69 10.29
CA VAL A 209 -7.59 -27.04 10.60
C VAL A 209 -7.82 -25.82 11.48
N GLN A 210 -6.77 -25.37 12.14
CA GLN A 210 -6.76 -24.15 12.94
C GLN A 210 -5.73 -23.19 12.36
N VAL A 211 -6.10 -21.91 12.25
CA VAL A 211 -5.19 -20.80 11.99
C VAL A 211 -4.95 -20.09 13.32
N THR A 212 -3.70 -19.98 13.72
CA THR A 212 -3.28 -19.28 14.93
C THR A 212 -2.47 -18.05 14.56
N LEU A 213 -2.87 -16.90 15.08
CA LEU A 213 -2.10 -15.65 15.05
C LEU A 213 -1.36 -15.50 16.38
N ALA A 214 -0.05 -15.30 16.31
CA ALA A 214 0.79 -15.10 17.48
C ALA A 214 1.89 -14.05 17.21
N TYR A 215 2.59 -13.64 18.26
CA TYR A 215 3.86 -12.93 18.16
C TYR A 215 4.85 -13.53 19.15
N GLU A 216 6.14 -13.28 18.92
CA GLU A 216 7.21 -13.62 19.86
C GLU A 216 7.52 -12.38 20.72
N ASP A 217 7.46 -12.52 22.04
CA ASP A 217 7.79 -11.44 22.96
C ASP A 217 9.31 -11.24 23.11
N GLU A 218 9.72 -10.20 23.84
CA GLU A 218 11.14 -9.89 24.09
C GLU A 218 11.90 -11.00 24.84
N THR A 219 11.19 -11.96 25.44
CA THR A 219 11.76 -13.09 26.16
C THR A 219 11.87 -14.36 25.30
N GLY A 220 11.40 -14.31 24.05
CA GLY A 220 11.36 -15.44 23.12
C GLY A 220 10.17 -16.38 23.33
N ASN A 221 9.15 -15.95 24.08
CA ASN A 221 7.93 -16.73 24.28
C ASN A 221 6.88 -16.34 23.25
N PHE A 222 6.16 -17.34 22.72
CA PHE A 222 5.03 -17.10 21.84
C PHE A 222 3.79 -16.74 22.66
N ALA A 223 3.19 -15.60 22.33
CA ALA A 223 1.90 -15.19 22.84
C ALA A 223 0.86 -15.25 21.71
N VAL A 224 -0.18 -16.06 21.92
CA VAL A 224 -1.30 -16.17 20.99
C VAL A 224 -2.16 -14.91 21.09
N LEU A 225 -2.49 -14.33 19.94
CA LEU A 225 -3.36 -13.17 19.81
C LEU A 225 -4.78 -13.59 19.42
N ASP A 226 -4.91 -14.53 18.48
CA ASP A 226 -6.20 -15.00 17.98
C ASP A 226 -6.12 -16.40 17.35
N GLU A 227 -7.25 -17.09 17.26
CA GLU A 227 -7.38 -18.42 16.67
C GLU A 227 -8.70 -18.58 15.92
N VAL A 228 -8.63 -19.20 14.73
CA VAL A 228 -9.80 -19.50 13.89
C VAL A 228 -9.77 -20.95 13.44
N GLU A 229 -10.88 -21.66 13.61
CA GLU A 229 -11.09 -23.01 13.06
C GLU A 229 -11.75 -22.93 11.68
N LEU A 230 -11.23 -23.67 10.69
CA LEU A 230 -11.85 -23.79 9.38
C LEU A 230 -11.74 -25.22 8.83
N VAL A 231 -12.41 -25.48 7.70
CA VAL A 231 -12.34 -26.78 7.02
C VAL A 231 -11.67 -26.63 5.66
N LEU A 232 -10.55 -27.33 5.47
CA LEU A 232 -9.92 -27.46 4.16
C LEU A 232 -10.65 -28.50 3.32
N THR A 233 -10.94 -28.14 2.08
CA THR A 233 -11.56 -29.02 1.09
C THR A 233 -10.64 -29.20 -0.10
N ALA A 234 -10.74 -30.36 -0.74
CA ALA A 234 -10.18 -30.55 -2.06
C ALA A 234 -11.04 -29.72 -3.02
N ILE A 235 -10.68 -28.47 -3.27
CA ILE A 235 -11.29 -27.72 -4.37
C ILE A 235 -10.90 -28.47 -5.65
N ALA A 236 -11.92 -28.92 -6.39
CA ALA A 236 -11.74 -29.39 -7.74
C ALA A 236 -11.29 -28.19 -8.58
N GLY A 237 -10.07 -28.25 -9.12
CA GLY A 237 -9.62 -27.29 -10.13
C GLY A 237 -10.53 -27.23 -11.35
#